data_AF-A0A9N9GC70-F1
#
_entry.id   AF-A0A9N9GC70-F1
#
_cell.length_a   1.000
_cell.length_b   1.000
_cell.length_c   1.000
_cell.angle_alpha   90.00
_cell.angle_beta   90.00
_cell.angle_gamma   90.00
#
_symmetry.space_group_name_H-M   'P 1'
#
loop_
_entity.id
_entity.type
_entity.pdbx_description
1 polymer ?
#
loop_
_entity_poly.entity_id
_entity_poly.type
_entity_poly.pdbx_seq_one_letter_code
_entity_poly.pdbx_strand_id
1 'polypeptide(L)'
;MVLCLVLGEEVTDRFIFDISVEMWTSMKISHLRDGIKEKASLSVPAHKIKLWKVAIPTKDMNDEKMKILINKSHESINVKEELGGELLDAEDSIIGSSSVPAKRQGEPQDYNRKPVAPSVTDFWNKLSEAQIILKFPKDFNKTAFTPSKYMKIEGDEIVLDSDVMLNAQDELIFNDGKPVLESVESLNFVKFLRFCESPDGIVYGIKTRDILIKKSYLQMIEKLETDRIKEEIKGCTIVGSPGIGKTHYSLYLAFYITRRYSSADFVYQQLNEGKSYTLHINKKNKSVIELPLGLGGEYPANSYYIADSVIPSLCKTIFTFLVTTPKSDRWEQFIKTHPRNYYAPIWTEEEIWSVWNWNDYYKNKIPETRVRELIERWGCIPRRVFVEYNDEPDLDRLLSRCNIHEYLQNDGTGLHDNYSGNIIHIIPNYDFTKKEYAPASNEISKALYNYYAKNTRETIIKIIRDFARTAGGGDFKVRRLTEKNDNLFSEETEALQLRELKINQFHDIRDIASDYYNIPEVENFESVDSIVPIYGNQANYLYQMTIAETYKIKVNGLTKLQNKMDMDLPTHLYFVVPNINDMFDNYYLQDYITVERK
;
A
#
# COMPACT_ATOMS: atom_id res chain seq x y z
N MET A 1 -20.54 -11.53 -9.25
CA MET A 1 -20.77 -10.92 -10.58
C MET A 1 -21.46 -11.94 -11.46
N VAL A 2 -22.51 -11.55 -12.17
CA VAL A 2 -23.20 -12.40 -13.16
C VAL A 2 -23.11 -11.72 -14.51
N LEU A 3 -22.76 -12.47 -15.55
CA LEU A 3 -22.73 -11.97 -16.91
C LEU A 3 -24.12 -12.15 -17.52
N CYS A 4 -24.69 -11.08 -18.06
CA CYS A 4 -26.03 -11.08 -18.65
C CYS A 4 -25.93 -10.89 -20.17
N LEU A 5 -26.74 -11.66 -20.90
CA LEU A 5 -26.92 -11.60 -22.34
C LEU A 5 -28.40 -11.42 -22.63
N VAL A 6 -28.74 -10.46 -23.50
CA VAL A 6 -30.11 -10.29 -23.99
C VAL A 6 -30.24 -11.08 -25.28
N LEU A 7 -31.12 -12.07 -25.30
CA LEU A 7 -31.32 -12.90 -26.48
C LEU A 7 -31.95 -12.05 -27.61
N GLY A 8 -31.23 -11.90 -28.72
CA GLY A 8 -31.60 -11.02 -29.85
C GLY A 8 -30.68 -9.81 -30.02
N GLU A 9 -29.85 -9.50 -29.03
CA GLU A 9 -28.75 -8.52 -29.14
C GLU A 9 -27.44 -9.21 -29.52
N GLU A 10 -26.42 -8.44 -29.93
CA GLU A 10 -25.12 -9.01 -30.23
C GLU A 10 -24.47 -9.57 -28.95
N VAL A 11 -23.77 -10.70 -29.06
CA VAL A 11 -23.09 -11.35 -27.92
C VAL A 11 -21.98 -10.45 -27.30
N THR A 12 -21.54 -9.44 -28.05
CA THR A 12 -20.64 -8.36 -27.62
C THR A 12 -21.31 -7.35 -26.69
N ASP A 13 -22.62 -7.16 -26.77
CA ASP A 13 -23.41 -6.21 -25.95
C ASP A 13 -23.74 -6.75 -24.55
N ARG A 14 -23.11 -7.86 -24.17
CA ARG A 14 -23.19 -8.41 -22.81
C ARG A 14 -22.79 -7.37 -21.77
N PHE A 15 -23.52 -7.34 -20.68
CA PHE A 15 -23.22 -6.49 -19.54
C PHE A 15 -23.04 -7.34 -18.29
N ILE A 16 -22.29 -6.78 -17.34
CA ILE A 16 -22.04 -7.44 -16.07
C ILE A 16 -23.01 -6.86 -15.04
N PHE A 17 -23.71 -7.74 -14.34
CA PHE A 17 -24.54 -7.38 -13.21
C PHE A 17 -23.81 -7.76 -11.90
N ASP A 18 -23.45 -6.76 -11.10
CA ASP A 18 -22.73 -6.95 -9.85
C ASP A 18 -23.70 -7.31 -8.74
N ILE A 19 -23.67 -8.57 -8.34
CA ILE A 19 -24.40 -9.05 -7.17
C ILE A 19 -23.43 -9.02 -5.99
N SER A 20 -23.68 -8.14 -5.02
CA SER A 20 -22.94 -8.11 -3.76
C SER A 20 -23.23 -9.37 -2.92
N VAL A 21 -22.38 -9.68 -1.94
CA VAL A 21 -22.57 -10.85 -1.05
C VAL A 21 -23.88 -10.74 -0.24
N GLU A 22 -24.28 -9.53 0.12
CA GLU A 22 -25.54 -9.22 0.81
C GLU A 22 -26.76 -9.38 -0.12
N MET A 23 -26.62 -8.95 -1.37
CA MET A 23 -27.62 -9.15 -2.42
C MET A 23 -27.80 -10.65 -2.74
N TRP A 24 -26.71 -11.40 -2.78
CA TRP A 24 -26.70 -12.84 -3.05
C TRP A 24 -27.42 -13.66 -1.97
N THR A 25 -27.43 -13.19 -0.72
CA THR A 25 -28.02 -13.90 0.43
C THR A 25 -29.47 -13.52 0.72
N SER A 26 -29.95 -12.38 0.22
CA SER A 26 -31.29 -11.85 0.57
C SER A 26 -32.19 -11.55 -0.62
N MET A 27 -31.68 -11.48 -1.86
CA MET A 27 -32.50 -11.16 -3.03
C MET A 27 -33.27 -12.35 -3.58
N LYS A 28 -34.54 -12.10 -3.91
CA LYS A 28 -35.35 -12.91 -4.81
C LYS A 28 -35.01 -12.61 -6.26
N ILE A 29 -35.31 -13.56 -7.15
CA ILE A 29 -35.16 -13.38 -8.61
C ILE A 29 -35.98 -12.19 -9.14
N SER A 30 -37.10 -11.82 -8.49
CA SER A 30 -37.84 -10.59 -8.81
C SER A 30 -36.98 -9.32 -8.75
N HIS A 31 -36.17 -9.17 -7.70
CA HIS A 31 -35.28 -8.01 -7.56
C HIS A 31 -34.16 -8.02 -8.61
N LEU A 32 -33.70 -9.21 -9.01
CA LEU A 32 -32.73 -9.36 -10.09
C LEU A 32 -33.34 -8.94 -11.44
N ARG A 33 -34.62 -9.27 -11.71
CA ARG A 33 -35.32 -8.81 -12.91
C ARG A 33 -35.46 -7.30 -12.96
N ASP A 34 -35.79 -6.67 -11.84
CA ASP A 34 -35.91 -5.21 -11.73
C ASP A 34 -34.55 -4.53 -12.00
N GLY A 35 -33.47 -5.00 -11.37
CA GLY A 35 -32.14 -4.46 -11.57
C GLY A 35 -31.60 -4.67 -12.99
N ILE A 36 -31.87 -5.83 -13.61
CA ILE A 36 -31.49 -6.09 -15.00
C ILE A 36 -32.27 -5.17 -15.95
N LYS A 37 -33.57 -4.98 -15.72
CA LYS A 37 -34.38 -4.07 -16.54
C LYS A 37 -33.83 -2.65 -16.51
N GLU A 38 -33.50 -2.14 -15.33
CA GLU A 38 -32.92 -0.80 -15.17
C GLU A 38 -31.56 -0.68 -15.85
N LYS A 39 -30.67 -1.66 -15.62
CA LYS A 39 -29.31 -1.63 -16.17
C LYS A 39 -29.26 -1.79 -17.69
N ALA A 40 -30.11 -2.63 -18.26
CA ALA A 40 -30.21 -2.85 -19.70
C ALA A 40 -31.22 -1.92 -20.40
N SER A 41 -31.83 -0.97 -19.67
CA SER A 41 -32.82 -0.02 -20.21
C SER A 41 -33.96 -0.69 -21.00
N LEU A 42 -34.42 -1.86 -20.55
CA LEU A 42 -35.43 -2.65 -21.27
C LEU A 42 -36.83 -2.02 -21.16
N SER A 43 -37.51 -1.86 -22.30
CA SER A 43 -38.87 -1.29 -22.39
C SER A 43 -39.98 -2.21 -21.88
N VAL A 44 -39.66 -3.49 -21.64
CA VAL A 44 -40.59 -4.52 -21.19
C VAL A 44 -40.76 -4.48 -19.66
N PRO A 45 -41.97 -4.65 -19.10
CA PRO A 45 -42.15 -4.77 -17.64
C PRO A 45 -41.33 -5.91 -17.04
N ALA A 46 -40.70 -5.69 -15.88
CA ALA A 46 -39.74 -6.64 -15.29
C ALA A 46 -40.33 -8.03 -15.03
N HIS A 47 -41.60 -8.12 -14.63
CA HIS A 47 -42.29 -9.40 -14.42
C HIS A 47 -42.48 -10.23 -15.71
N LYS A 48 -42.42 -9.60 -16.89
CA LYS A 48 -42.49 -10.28 -18.20
C LYS A 48 -41.12 -10.74 -18.71
N ILE A 49 -40.03 -10.31 -18.08
CA ILE A 49 -38.67 -10.74 -18.43
C ILE A 49 -38.47 -12.17 -17.93
N LYS A 50 -38.10 -13.07 -18.84
CA LYS A 50 -37.70 -14.45 -18.50
C LYS A 50 -36.20 -14.49 -18.30
N LEU A 51 -35.75 -14.93 -17.13
CA LEU A 51 -34.33 -15.11 -16.83
C LEU A 51 -33.97 -16.59 -16.93
N TRP A 52 -32.93 -16.87 -17.70
CA TRP A 52 -32.38 -18.21 -17.86
C TRP A 52 -30.95 -18.23 -17.31
N LYS A 53 -30.66 -19.20 -16.45
CA LYS A 53 -29.31 -19.49 -15.98
C LYS A 53 -28.66 -20.47 -16.94
N VAL A 54 -27.55 -20.06 -17.53
CA VAL A 54 -26.85 -20.84 -18.57
C VAL A 54 -25.35 -20.81 -18.30
N ALA A 55 -24.69 -21.96 -18.44
CA ALA A 55 -23.23 -22.03 -18.46
C ALA A 55 -22.71 -21.91 -19.90
N ILE A 56 -22.13 -20.74 -20.22
CA ILE A 56 -21.56 -20.42 -21.55
C ILE A 56 -20.10 -20.00 -21.39
N PRO A 57 -19.14 -20.68 -22.03
CA PRO A 57 -17.72 -20.30 -22.02
C PRO A 57 -17.50 -19.02 -22.85
N THR A 58 -17.37 -17.87 -22.20
CA THR A 58 -17.34 -16.57 -22.91
C THR A 58 -15.98 -16.19 -23.51
N LYS A 59 -14.93 -16.97 -23.24
CA LYS A 59 -13.59 -16.77 -23.79
C LYS A 59 -13.28 -17.66 -24.99
N ASP A 60 -14.12 -18.66 -25.26
CA ASP A 60 -13.94 -19.58 -26.37
C ASP A 60 -15.06 -19.36 -27.41
N MET A 61 -14.76 -18.58 -28.43
CA MET A 61 -15.71 -18.31 -29.52
C MET A 61 -16.00 -19.53 -30.39
N ASN A 62 -15.22 -20.61 -30.24
CA ASN A 62 -15.43 -21.86 -30.96
C ASN A 62 -16.34 -22.86 -30.23
N ASP A 63 -16.78 -22.53 -29.01
CA ASP A 63 -17.74 -23.33 -28.24
C ASP A 63 -19.08 -23.47 -28.99
N GLU A 64 -19.71 -24.65 -28.88
CA GLU A 64 -20.95 -24.94 -29.59
C GLU A 64 -22.10 -24.01 -29.18
N LYS A 65 -22.18 -23.62 -27.90
CA LYS A 65 -23.22 -22.70 -27.42
C LYS A 65 -22.98 -21.28 -27.92
N MET A 66 -21.72 -20.85 -28.01
CA MET A 66 -21.36 -19.57 -28.60
C MET A 66 -21.70 -19.54 -30.10
N LYS A 67 -21.42 -20.62 -30.83
CA LYS A 67 -21.82 -20.76 -32.25
C LYS A 67 -23.34 -20.71 -32.42
N ILE A 68 -24.11 -21.30 -31.52
CA ILE A 68 -25.58 -21.22 -31.55
C ILE A 68 -26.04 -19.77 -31.35
N LEU A 69 -25.51 -19.06 -30.36
CA LEU A 69 -25.86 -17.67 -30.08
C LEU A 69 -25.49 -16.70 -31.21
N ILE A 70 -24.42 -17.00 -31.97
CA ILE A 70 -23.94 -16.13 -33.05
C ILE A 70 -24.63 -16.45 -34.39
N ASN A 71 -24.82 -17.72 -34.73
CA ASN A 71 -25.22 -18.13 -36.07
C ASN A 71 -26.71 -18.46 -36.22
N LYS A 72 -27.42 -18.70 -35.12
CA LYS A 72 -28.83 -19.10 -35.15
C LYS A 72 -29.74 -17.90 -34.85
N SER A 73 -30.85 -17.78 -35.57
CA SER A 73 -31.84 -16.74 -35.28
C SER A 73 -32.37 -16.88 -33.85
N HIS A 74 -32.41 -15.78 -33.11
CA HIS A 74 -32.81 -15.75 -31.69
C HIS A 74 -34.24 -16.29 -31.46
N GLU A 75 -35.14 -16.14 -32.43
CA GLU A 75 -36.52 -16.67 -32.38
C GLU A 75 -36.57 -18.21 -32.44
N SER A 76 -35.51 -18.84 -32.95
CA SER A 76 -35.41 -20.29 -33.15
C SER A 76 -34.53 -21.01 -32.12
N ILE A 77 -33.90 -20.26 -31.19
CA ILE A 77 -33.04 -20.82 -30.15
C ILE A 77 -33.90 -21.38 -29.01
N ASN A 78 -33.77 -22.67 -28.73
CA ASN A 78 -34.38 -23.26 -27.52
C ASN A 78 -33.37 -23.19 -26.37
N VAL A 79 -33.51 -22.18 -25.51
CA VAL A 79 -32.57 -21.93 -24.40
C VAL A 79 -32.43 -23.13 -23.46
N LYS A 80 -33.51 -23.90 -23.24
CA LYS A 80 -33.49 -25.07 -22.35
C LYS A 80 -32.71 -26.24 -22.96
N GLU A 81 -33.02 -26.59 -24.20
CA GLU A 81 -32.49 -27.79 -24.85
C GLU A 81 -31.12 -27.56 -25.50
N GLU A 82 -30.93 -26.43 -26.17
CA GLU A 82 -29.73 -26.16 -26.97
C GLU A 82 -28.62 -25.47 -26.16
N LEU A 83 -29.01 -24.68 -25.16
CA LEU A 83 -28.04 -23.98 -24.29
C LEU A 83 -27.92 -24.63 -22.90
N GLY A 84 -28.80 -25.59 -22.57
CA GLY A 84 -28.85 -26.22 -21.24
C GLY A 84 -29.31 -25.25 -20.15
N GLY A 85 -30.19 -24.31 -20.50
CA GLY A 85 -30.65 -23.26 -19.60
C GLY A 85 -31.67 -23.74 -18.58
N GLU A 86 -31.57 -23.22 -17.36
CA GLU A 86 -32.55 -23.36 -16.28
C GLU A 86 -33.36 -22.07 -16.16
N LEU A 87 -34.69 -22.14 -16.28
CA LEU A 87 -35.57 -20.98 -16.14
C LEU A 87 -35.68 -20.62 -14.65
N LEU A 88 -35.48 -19.36 -14.31
CA LEU A 88 -35.53 -18.87 -12.93
C LEU A 88 -36.91 -18.27 -12.63
N ASP A 89 -37.64 -18.84 -11.67
CA ASP A 89 -38.95 -18.35 -11.27
C ASP A 89 -38.84 -17.14 -10.35
N ALA A 90 -39.85 -16.26 -10.39
CA ALA A 90 -39.78 -14.96 -9.72
C ALA A 90 -39.73 -15.07 -8.18
N GLU A 91 -40.26 -16.16 -7.62
CA GLU A 91 -40.27 -16.42 -6.19
C GLU A 91 -39.02 -17.16 -5.69
N ASP A 92 -38.19 -17.66 -6.61
CA ASP A 92 -36.97 -18.36 -6.24
C ASP A 92 -36.00 -17.40 -5.54
N SER A 93 -35.35 -17.90 -4.50
CA SER A 93 -34.11 -17.29 -4.03
C SER A 93 -33.02 -17.58 -5.05
N ILE A 94 -32.03 -16.68 -5.18
CA ILE A 94 -30.86 -16.91 -6.05
C ILE A 94 -30.13 -18.22 -5.67
N ILE A 95 -30.31 -18.69 -4.41
CA ILE A 95 -29.74 -19.91 -3.84
C ILE A 95 -30.51 -21.18 -4.28
N GLY A 96 -31.78 -21.03 -4.70
CA GLY A 96 -32.75 -22.13 -4.81
C GLY A 96 -33.26 -22.42 -6.21
N SER A 97 -32.37 -22.73 -7.16
CA SER A 97 -32.71 -23.58 -8.30
C SER A 97 -31.46 -24.38 -8.67
N SER A 98 -31.33 -25.48 -7.95
CA SER A 98 -30.69 -26.68 -8.48
C SER A 98 -31.72 -27.77 -8.27
N SER A 99 -32.44 -28.10 -9.33
CA SER A 99 -33.22 -29.33 -9.38
C SER A 99 -32.26 -30.52 -9.45
N VAL A 100 -31.58 -30.80 -8.33
CA VAL A 100 -30.96 -32.09 -8.09
C VAL A 100 -32.11 -33.04 -7.74
N PRO A 101 -32.32 -34.13 -8.50
CA PRO A 101 -33.34 -35.12 -8.17
C PRO A 101 -33.04 -35.64 -6.76
N ALA A 102 -34.07 -35.68 -5.91
CA ALA A 102 -34.02 -36.07 -4.51
C ALA A 102 -32.89 -37.09 -4.23
N LYS A 103 -31.75 -36.60 -3.74
CA LYS A 103 -30.61 -37.44 -3.41
C LYS A 103 -31.00 -38.30 -2.22
N ARG A 104 -30.86 -39.62 -2.40
CA ARG A 104 -31.00 -40.63 -1.34
C ARG A 104 -30.09 -40.25 -0.17
N GLN A 105 -30.57 -40.44 1.05
CA GLN A 105 -29.75 -40.34 2.27
C GLN A 105 -28.48 -41.16 2.08
N GLY A 106 -27.32 -40.50 1.94
CA GLY A 106 -26.04 -41.20 1.80
C GLY A 106 -24.87 -40.54 1.04
N GLU A 107 -24.92 -39.28 0.60
CA GLU A 107 -23.75 -38.59 0.00
C GLU A 107 -23.13 -37.52 0.94
N PRO A 108 -21.80 -37.28 0.89
CA PRO A 108 -21.06 -36.51 1.89
C PRO A 108 -21.37 -35.00 1.81
N GLN A 109 -21.48 -34.35 2.97
CA GLN A 109 -21.51 -32.88 3.08
C GLN A 109 -20.13 -32.31 2.67
N ASP A 110 -20.10 -31.31 1.79
CA ASP A 110 -18.89 -30.52 1.52
C ASP A 110 -18.55 -29.67 2.76
N TYR A 111 -17.67 -30.17 3.62
CA TYR A 111 -17.22 -29.44 4.81
C TYR A 111 -16.27 -28.32 4.40
N ASN A 112 -16.50 -27.08 4.86
CA ASN A 112 -15.57 -25.93 4.71
C ASN A 112 -14.31 -26.08 5.61
N ARG A 113 -13.94 -27.32 5.96
CA ARG A 113 -12.82 -27.64 6.83
C ARG A 113 -12.03 -28.75 6.17
N LYS A 114 -10.77 -28.47 5.90
CA LYS A 114 -9.84 -29.46 5.36
C LYS A 114 -8.68 -29.66 6.35
N PRO A 115 -8.28 -30.92 6.62
CA PRO A 115 -7.06 -31.17 7.36
C PRO A 115 -5.88 -30.66 6.54
N VAL A 116 -4.88 -30.09 7.23
CA VAL A 116 -3.64 -29.67 6.60
C VAL A 116 -2.56 -30.74 6.72
N ALA A 117 -1.51 -30.65 5.91
CA ALA A 117 -0.36 -31.54 6.03
C ALA A 117 0.29 -31.42 7.42
N PRO A 118 0.93 -32.49 7.94
CA PRO A 118 1.63 -32.45 9.23
C PRO A 118 2.66 -31.33 9.33
N SER A 119 3.41 -31.05 8.25
CA SER A 119 4.39 -29.96 8.21
C SER A 119 3.77 -28.57 8.44
N VAL A 120 2.56 -28.33 7.93
CA VAL A 120 1.79 -27.09 8.16
C VAL A 120 1.35 -27.01 9.61
N THR A 121 0.86 -28.11 10.16
CA THR A 121 0.47 -28.21 11.57
C THR A 121 1.65 -27.92 12.50
N ASP A 122 2.79 -28.55 12.22
CA ASP A 122 4.01 -28.43 13.02
C ASP A 122 4.56 -27.00 12.98
N PHE A 123 4.63 -26.38 11.79
CA PHE A 123 5.10 -25.00 11.63
C PHE A 123 4.29 -24.03 12.51
N TRP A 124 2.96 -24.06 12.40
CA TRP A 124 2.11 -23.10 13.12
C TRP A 124 2.03 -23.37 14.63
N ASN A 125 2.13 -24.63 15.05
CA ASN A 125 2.16 -24.99 16.47
C ASN A 125 3.50 -24.64 17.12
N LYS A 126 4.62 -24.79 16.40
CA LYS A 126 5.96 -24.42 16.88
C LYS A 126 6.31 -22.95 16.64
N LEU A 127 5.42 -22.14 16.07
CA LEU A 127 5.70 -20.73 15.80
C LEU A 127 6.10 -19.96 17.07
N SER A 128 5.48 -20.23 18.22
CA SER A 128 5.85 -19.59 19.49
C SER A 128 7.24 -20.01 20.01
N GLU A 129 7.76 -21.13 19.54
CA GLU A 129 9.08 -21.68 19.88
C GLU A 129 10.20 -21.13 18.97
N ALA A 130 9.84 -20.39 17.91
CA ALA A 130 10.81 -19.73 17.03
C ALA A 130 11.77 -18.85 17.86
N GLN A 131 13.05 -18.86 17.49
CA GLN A 131 14.11 -18.25 18.29
C GLN A 131 14.42 -16.84 17.80
N ILE A 132 14.61 -15.91 18.73
CA ILE A 132 15.21 -14.61 18.41
C ILE A 132 16.71 -14.76 18.51
N ILE A 133 17.40 -14.39 17.44
CA ILE A 133 18.83 -14.59 17.29
C ILE A 133 19.48 -13.24 17.01
N LEU A 134 20.51 -12.93 17.78
CA LEU A 134 21.31 -11.72 17.66
C LEU A 134 22.65 -12.10 17.05
N LYS A 135 22.99 -11.56 15.88
CA LYS A 135 24.26 -11.86 15.20
C LYS A 135 25.31 -10.81 15.55
N PHE A 136 26.51 -11.25 15.91
CA PHE A 136 27.63 -10.38 16.27
C PHE A 136 28.11 -9.57 15.06
N PRO A 137 28.29 -8.24 15.16
CA PRO A 137 29.07 -7.50 14.16
C PRO A 137 30.43 -8.17 13.92
N LYS A 138 30.97 -8.10 12.69
CA LYS A 138 32.23 -8.79 12.33
C LYS A 138 33.40 -8.47 13.26
N ASP A 139 33.43 -7.27 13.84
CA ASP A 139 34.49 -6.78 14.72
C ASP A 139 34.13 -6.87 16.21
N PHE A 140 33.08 -7.61 16.58
CA PHE A 140 32.62 -7.69 17.96
C PHE A 140 33.56 -8.53 18.84
N ASN A 141 34.05 -7.93 19.91
CA ASN A 141 34.86 -8.65 20.89
C ASN A 141 34.00 -9.52 21.81
N LYS A 142 33.88 -10.80 21.45
CA LYS A 142 33.11 -11.80 22.22
C LYS A 142 33.54 -11.93 23.68
N THR A 143 34.82 -11.67 24.01
CA THR A 143 35.31 -11.81 25.39
C THR A 143 34.85 -10.69 26.30
N ALA A 144 34.33 -9.59 25.75
CA ALA A 144 33.76 -8.48 26.52
C ALA A 144 32.27 -8.71 26.85
N PHE A 145 31.61 -9.68 26.21
CA PHE A 145 30.19 -9.94 26.41
C PHE A 145 29.95 -11.05 27.43
N THR A 146 29.26 -10.71 28.52
CA THR A 146 28.79 -11.71 29.49
C THR A 146 27.31 -11.97 29.24
N PRO A 147 26.92 -13.14 28.73
CA PRO A 147 25.51 -13.45 28.47
C PRO A 147 24.72 -13.47 29.78
N SER A 148 23.50 -12.94 29.73
CA SER A 148 22.54 -13.06 30.83
C SER A 148 22.00 -14.50 30.93
N LYS A 149 21.27 -14.82 31.99
CA LYS A 149 20.65 -16.15 32.12
C LYS A 149 19.57 -16.45 31.06
N TYR A 150 19.10 -15.43 30.35
CA TYR A 150 18.08 -15.52 29.29
C TYR A 150 18.69 -15.55 27.88
N MET A 151 20.01 -15.67 27.81
CA MET A 151 20.78 -15.63 26.57
C MET A 151 21.80 -16.76 26.57
N LYS A 152 21.92 -17.39 25.41
CA LYS A 152 22.97 -18.38 25.19
C LYS A 152 23.79 -18.00 23.97
N ILE A 153 25.11 -18.04 24.12
CA ILE A 153 26.02 -17.88 22.98
C ILE A 153 26.11 -19.21 22.23
N GLU A 154 25.79 -19.20 20.95
CA GLU A 154 25.91 -20.33 20.03
C GLU A 154 26.75 -19.90 18.81
N GLY A 155 28.06 -20.17 18.87
CA GLY A 155 28.99 -19.81 17.79
C GLY A 155 29.16 -18.29 17.63
N ASP A 156 28.68 -17.76 16.50
CA ASP A 156 28.68 -16.33 16.16
C ASP A 156 27.32 -15.65 16.43
N GLU A 157 26.46 -16.30 17.20
CA GLU A 157 25.10 -15.86 17.45
C GLU A 157 24.78 -15.90 18.96
N ILE A 158 23.90 -15.01 19.41
CA ILE A 158 23.25 -15.07 20.72
C ILE A 158 21.81 -15.49 20.49
N VAL A 159 21.39 -16.57 21.13
CA VAL A 159 20.04 -17.08 21.08
C VAL A 159 19.33 -16.66 22.35
N LEU A 160 18.17 -16.01 22.19
CA LEU A 160 17.32 -15.64 23.32
C LEU A 160 16.46 -16.83 23.76
N ASP A 161 16.20 -16.91 25.07
CA ASP A 161 15.28 -17.90 25.63
C ASP A 161 13.85 -17.73 25.09
N SER A 162 13.08 -18.81 25.14
CA SER A 162 11.72 -18.87 24.56
C SER A 162 10.69 -17.98 25.28
N ASP A 163 10.98 -17.58 26.52
CA ASP A 163 10.11 -16.76 27.36
C ASP A 163 10.40 -15.24 27.26
N VAL A 164 11.42 -14.86 26.48
CA VAL A 164 11.84 -13.46 26.30
C VAL A 164 11.73 -13.01 24.84
N MET A 165 11.43 -11.72 24.66
CA MET A 165 11.37 -10.98 23.41
C MET A 165 12.13 -9.65 23.54
N LEU A 166 12.10 -8.84 22.48
CA LEU A 166 12.68 -7.50 22.46
C LEU A 166 11.58 -6.43 22.36
N ASN A 167 11.77 -5.32 23.04
CA ASN A 167 11.00 -4.09 22.85
C ASN A 167 11.67 -3.16 21.81
N ALA A 168 11.08 -2.01 21.51
CA ALA A 168 11.59 -1.07 20.51
C ALA A 168 12.90 -0.37 20.90
N GLN A 169 13.28 -0.44 22.17
CA GLN A 169 14.55 0.03 22.72
C GLN A 169 15.60 -1.09 22.75
N ASP A 170 15.29 -2.26 22.19
CA ASP A 170 16.13 -3.46 22.18
C ASP A 170 16.39 -4.07 23.56
N GLU A 171 15.53 -3.74 24.53
CA GLU A 171 15.56 -4.30 25.87
C GLU A 171 14.80 -5.62 25.90
N LEU A 172 15.24 -6.53 26.78
CA LEU A 172 14.55 -7.78 27.01
C LEU A 172 13.23 -7.56 27.73
N ILE A 173 12.18 -8.17 27.19
CA ILE A 173 10.86 -8.24 27.82
C ILE A 173 10.41 -9.70 27.91
N PHE A 174 9.67 -10.05 28.96
CA PHE A 174 9.00 -11.34 29.01
C PHE A 174 7.86 -11.41 28.01
N ASN A 175 7.39 -12.62 27.73
CA ASN A 175 6.20 -12.85 26.90
C ASN A 175 4.95 -12.11 27.41
N ASP A 176 4.88 -11.76 28.69
CA ASP A 176 3.80 -10.96 29.26
C ASP A 176 3.99 -9.43 29.10
N GLY A 177 5.03 -9.01 28.39
CA GLY A 177 5.40 -7.63 28.10
C GLY A 177 6.12 -6.90 29.23
N LYS A 178 6.38 -7.55 30.37
CA LYS A 178 7.12 -6.91 31.47
C LYS A 178 8.61 -6.84 31.16
N PRO A 179 9.31 -5.77 31.58
CA PRO A 179 10.76 -5.66 31.39
C PRO A 179 11.50 -6.74 32.20
N VAL A 180 12.58 -7.26 31.64
CA VAL A 180 13.56 -8.08 32.35
C VAL A 180 14.54 -7.13 33.05
N LEU A 181 14.69 -7.23 34.37
CA LEU A 181 15.54 -6.34 35.18
C LEU A 181 17.06 -6.48 34.94
N GLU A 182 17.46 -7.25 33.93
CA GLU A 182 18.84 -7.43 33.51
C GLU A 182 19.07 -6.60 32.25
N SER A 183 19.94 -5.59 32.35
CA SER A 183 20.31 -4.77 31.19
C SER A 183 21.18 -5.59 30.25
N VAL A 184 20.71 -5.77 29.02
CA VAL A 184 21.62 -5.99 27.90
C VAL A 184 22.17 -4.61 27.61
N GLU A 185 23.49 -4.42 27.68
CA GLU A 185 24.09 -3.19 27.14
C GLU A 185 23.52 -2.99 25.73
N SER A 186 23.19 -1.74 25.37
CA SER A 186 22.57 -1.39 24.08
C SER A 186 23.54 -1.75 22.94
N LEU A 187 23.54 -3.01 22.55
CA LEU A 187 24.43 -3.54 21.54
C LEU A 187 23.63 -3.58 20.24
N ASN A 188 24.18 -2.92 19.22
CA ASN A 188 23.62 -2.84 17.86
C ASN A 188 23.75 -4.19 17.14
N PHE A 189 23.11 -5.23 17.69
CA PHE A 189 23.03 -6.54 17.04
C PHE A 189 22.00 -6.54 15.92
N VAL A 190 22.33 -7.27 14.85
CA VAL A 190 21.34 -7.61 13.83
C VAL A 190 20.46 -8.73 14.37
N LYS A 191 19.14 -8.52 14.37
CA LYS A 191 18.16 -9.44 14.96
C LYS A 191 17.44 -10.22 13.88
N PHE A 192 17.37 -11.53 14.06
CA PHE A 192 16.59 -12.41 13.20
C PHE A 192 15.61 -13.22 14.04
N LEU A 193 14.44 -13.51 13.48
CA LEU A 193 13.56 -14.56 13.95
C LEU A 193 13.86 -15.82 13.15
N ARG A 194 14.33 -16.88 13.82
CA ARG A 194 14.60 -18.19 13.23
C ARG A 194 13.47 -19.16 13.52
N PHE A 195 12.80 -19.62 12.48
CA PHE A 195 11.73 -20.60 12.58
C PHE A 195 12.28 -22.02 12.83
N CYS A 196 11.59 -22.79 13.67
CA CYS A 196 11.90 -24.19 13.91
C CYS A 196 11.73 -25.05 12.65
N GLU A 197 10.69 -24.75 11.87
CA GLU A 197 10.37 -25.40 10.60
C GLU A 197 10.48 -24.41 9.44
N SER A 198 10.74 -24.91 8.22
CA SER A 198 10.78 -24.03 7.05
C SER A 198 9.41 -23.43 6.75
N PRO A 199 9.26 -22.11 6.55
CA PRO A 199 8.02 -21.51 6.10
C PRO A 199 7.75 -21.73 4.60
N ASP A 200 8.74 -22.22 3.84
CA ASP A 200 8.64 -22.40 2.39
C ASP A 200 7.52 -23.39 2.02
N GLY A 201 6.65 -22.98 1.11
CA GLY A 201 5.43 -23.72 0.74
C GLY A 201 4.30 -23.67 1.78
N ILE A 202 4.49 -23.04 2.94
CA ILE A 202 3.46 -22.87 3.99
C ILE A 202 2.99 -21.42 4.05
N VAL A 203 3.94 -20.49 4.11
CA VAL A 203 3.69 -19.04 4.05
C VAL A 203 4.26 -18.54 2.72
N TYR A 204 3.38 -18.17 1.80
CA TYR A 204 3.79 -17.81 0.45
C TYR A 204 4.65 -16.55 0.45
N GLY A 205 5.74 -16.58 -0.32
CA GLY A 205 6.69 -15.47 -0.42
C GLY A 205 7.81 -15.45 0.62
N ILE A 206 7.89 -16.43 1.53
CA ILE A 206 8.99 -16.57 2.49
C ILE A 206 9.70 -17.91 2.26
N LYS A 207 10.97 -17.83 1.83
CA LYS A 207 11.80 -19.02 1.52
C LYS A 207 12.83 -19.35 2.58
N THR A 208 13.17 -18.39 3.44
CA THR A 208 14.24 -18.53 4.43
C THR A 208 13.67 -18.83 5.81
N ARG A 209 14.40 -19.61 6.60
CA ARG A 209 14.07 -19.86 8.02
C ARG A 209 14.32 -18.66 8.92
N ASP A 210 15.21 -17.77 8.50
CA ASP A 210 15.56 -16.56 9.22
C ASP A 210 14.87 -15.37 8.52
N ILE A 211 14.12 -14.57 9.28
CA ILE A 211 13.59 -13.27 8.83
C ILE A 211 14.15 -12.16 9.70
N LEU A 212 14.44 -11.01 9.10
CA LEU A 212 14.95 -9.84 9.83
C LEU A 212 13.88 -9.28 10.77
N ILE A 213 14.26 -9.00 12.02
CA ILE A 213 13.45 -8.22 12.96
C ILE A 213 13.89 -6.76 12.85
N LYS A 214 13.14 -5.97 12.09
CA LYS A 214 13.40 -4.53 11.94
C LYS A 214 13.09 -3.79 13.24
N LYS A 215 13.87 -2.76 13.57
CA LYS A 215 13.55 -1.85 14.68
C LYS A 215 12.15 -1.22 14.51
N SER A 216 11.82 -0.87 13.26
CA SER A 216 10.48 -0.36 12.90
C SER A 216 9.35 -1.35 13.16
N TYR A 217 9.59 -2.67 13.11
CA TYR A 217 8.57 -3.66 13.46
C TYR A 217 8.22 -3.59 14.95
N LEU A 218 9.23 -3.48 15.80
CA LEU A 218 9.07 -3.37 17.26
C LEU A 218 8.35 -2.07 17.64
N GLN A 219 8.81 -0.94 17.09
CA GLN A 219 8.20 0.38 17.29
C GLN A 219 6.71 0.39 16.87
N MET A 220 6.40 -0.21 15.72
CA MET A 220 5.03 -0.25 15.22
C MET A 220 4.14 -1.16 16.07
N ILE A 221 4.64 -2.29 16.57
CA ILE A 221 3.90 -3.17 17.49
C ILE A 221 3.60 -2.47 18.83
N GLU A 222 4.55 -1.75 19.41
CA GLU A 222 4.32 -0.99 20.65
C GLU A 222 3.25 0.09 20.46
N LYS A 223 3.32 0.80 19.33
CA LYS A 223 2.32 1.81 18.97
C LYS A 223 0.93 1.18 18.78
N LEU A 224 0.87 0.05 18.06
CA LEU A 224 -0.37 -0.72 17.86
C LEU A 224 -0.99 -1.17 19.18
N GLU A 225 -0.20 -1.75 20.09
CA GLU A 225 -0.70 -2.19 21.40
C GLU A 225 -1.16 -1.03 22.27
N THR A 226 -0.42 0.07 22.26
CA THR A 226 -0.80 1.29 22.99
C THR A 226 -2.15 1.83 22.52
N ASP A 227 -2.34 1.94 21.20
CA ASP A 227 -3.58 2.46 20.62
C ASP A 227 -4.74 1.48 20.84
N ARG A 228 -4.49 0.17 20.71
CA ARG A 228 -5.49 -0.87 20.96
C ARG A 228 -6.05 -0.83 22.38
N ILE A 229 -5.20 -0.60 23.38
CA ILE A 229 -5.61 -0.52 24.78
C ILE A 229 -6.33 0.80 25.08
N LYS A 230 -5.86 1.92 24.53
CA LYS A 230 -6.39 3.25 24.85
C LYS A 230 -7.69 3.60 24.14
N GLU A 231 -7.89 3.10 22.92
CA GLU A 231 -8.95 3.59 22.04
C GLU A 231 -10.03 2.56 21.72
N GLU A 232 -9.96 1.38 22.35
CA GLU A 232 -10.89 0.27 22.16
C GLU A 232 -11.11 -0.15 20.69
N ILE A 233 -10.13 0.15 19.82
CA ILE A 233 -10.16 -0.22 18.40
C ILE A 233 -10.20 -1.75 18.25
N LYS A 234 -11.01 -2.24 17.29
CA LYS A 234 -11.22 -3.67 17.03
C LYS A 234 -10.41 -4.22 15.85
N GLY A 235 -9.67 -3.34 15.18
CA GLY A 235 -8.76 -3.71 14.11
C GLY A 235 -7.98 -2.52 13.60
N CYS A 236 -6.99 -2.82 12.78
CA CYS A 236 -6.19 -1.82 12.10
C CYS A 236 -5.82 -2.28 10.69
N THR A 237 -5.35 -1.32 9.90
CA THR A 237 -4.71 -1.62 8.64
C THR A 237 -3.25 -1.18 8.64
N ILE A 238 -2.36 -2.07 8.20
CA ILE A 238 -0.94 -1.84 7.98
C ILE A 238 -0.71 -1.77 6.47
N VAL A 239 -0.38 -0.58 5.99
CA VAL A 239 -0.17 -0.26 4.59
C VAL A 239 1.32 -0.04 4.33
N GLY A 240 1.84 -0.46 3.18
CA GLY A 240 3.22 -0.14 2.84
C GLY A 240 3.54 -0.40 1.38
N SER A 241 4.66 0.15 0.90
CA SER A 241 5.08 0.02 -0.50
C SER A 241 5.14 -1.45 -0.93
N PRO A 242 4.85 -1.77 -2.21
CA PRO A 242 5.00 -3.11 -2.73
C PRO A 242 6.44 -3.66 -2.53
N GLY A 243 6.58 -4.92 -2.14
CA GLY A 243 7.89 -5.57 -2.01
C GLY A 243 8.71 -5.26 -0.75
N ILE A 244 8.23 -4.44 0.19
CA ILE A 244 8.97 -4.09 1.43
C ILE A 244 9.04 -5.20 2.50
N GLY A 245 8.50 -6.39 2.22
CA GLY A 245 8.44 -7.48 3.19
C GLY A 245 7.25 -7.39 4.17
N LYS A 246 6.11 -6.84 3.76
CA LYS A 246 4.88 -6.83 4.59
C LYS A 246 4.47 -8.23 5.09
N THR A 247 4.62 -9.25 4.26
CA THR A 247 4.39 -10.65 4.66
C THR A 247 5.36 -11.10 5.75
N HIS A 248 6.64 -10.67 5.71
CA HIS A 248 7.60 -10.94 6.80
C HIS A 248 7.13 -10.28 8.10
N TYR A 249 6.66 -9.02 8.03
CA TYR A 249 6.06 -8.34 9.18
C TYR A 249 4.83 -9.07 9.70
N SER A 250 3.93 -9.52 8.82
CA SER A 250 2.72 -10.27 9.22
C SER A 250 3.05 -11.57 9.95
N LEU A 251 4.14 -12.24 9.56
CA LEU A 251 4.59 -13.48 10.19
C LEU A 251 5.28 -13.20 11.52
N TYR A 252 6.06 -12.12 11.62
CA TYR A 252 6.61 -11.64 12.89
C TYR A 252 5.50 -11.24 13.87
N LEU A 253 4.45 -10.58 13.37
CA LEU A 253 3.27 -10.24 14.15
C LEU A 253 2.53 -11.50 14.63
N ALA A 254 2.40 -12.52 13.78
CA ALA A 254 1.84 -13.81 14.18
C ALA A 254 2.67 -14.44 15.31
N PHE A 255 3.99 -14.47 15.17
CA PHE A 255 4.91 -14.91 16.24
C PHE A 255 4.67 -14.14 17.54
N TYR A 256 4.67 -12.80 17.48
CA TYR A 256 4.42 -11.93 18.63
C TYR A 256 3.11 -12.27 19.34
N ILE A 257 2.01 -12.40 18.58
CA ILE A 257 0.68 -12.74 19.11
C ILE A 257 0.72 -14.11 19.79
N THR A 258 1.35 -15.13 19.17
CA THR A 258 1.39 -16.47 19.76
C THR A 258 2.16 -16.55 21.07
N ARG A 259 3.12 -15.64 21.30
CA ARG A 259 3.82 -15.52 22.58
C ARG A 259 3.05 -14.65 23.58
N ARG A 260 2.60 -13.47 23.15
CA ARG A 260 1.92 -12.48 23.98
C ARG A 260 0.55 -12.93 24.49
N TYR A 261 -0.17 -13.65 23.63
CA TYR A 261 -1.55 -14.10 23.83
C TYR A 261 -1.66 -15.61 23.62
N SER A 262 -0.82 -16.37 24.34
CA SER A 262 -0.63 -17.82 24.15
C SER A 262 -1.90 -18.68 24.25
N SER A 263 -2.95 -18.19 24.92
CA SER A 263 -4.23 -18.88 25.07
C SER A 263 -5.26 -18.53 23.99
N ALA A 264 -5.02 -17.52 23.17
CA ALA A 264 -5.93 -17.06 22.13
C ALA A 264 -5.69 -17.85 20.82
N ASP A 265 -6.77 -18.23 20.16
CA ASP A 265 -6.70 -18.77 18.81
C ASP A 265 -6.20 -17.68 17.85
N PHE A 266 -5.61 -18.07 16.72
CA PHE A 266 -5.34 -17.11 15.67
C PHE A 266 -5.71 -17.67 14.30
N VAL A 267 -6.16 -16.76 13.44
CA VAL A 267 -6.47 -17.01 12.03
C VAL A 267 -5.43 -16.29 11.20
N TYR A 268 -4.78 -17.02 10.30
CA TYR A 268 -3.87 -16.44 9.32
C TYR A 268 -4.46 -16.68 7.93
N GLN A 269 -4.75 -15.60 7.21
CA GLN A 269 -5.26 -15.66 5.86
C GLN A 269 -4.34 -14.90 4.92
N GLN A 270 -3.95 -15.55 3.84
CA GLN A 270 -3.03 -14.98 2.85
C GLN A 270 -3.60 -15.11 1.44
N LEU A 271 -3.30 -14.15 0.58
CA LEU A 271 -3.52 -14.27 -0.86
C LEU A 271 -2.26 -14.78 -1.54
N ASN A 272 -2.38 -15.84 -2.33
CA ASN A 272 -1.33 -16.28 -3.24
C ASN A 272 -1.92 -16.73 -4.58
N GLU A 273 -1.33 -16.27 -5.69
CA GLU A 273 -1.76 -16.61 -7.06
C GLU A 273 -3.28 -16.43 -7.32
N GLY A 274 -3.87 -15.39 -6.74
CA GLY A 274 -5.31 -15.10 -6.87
C GLY A 274 -6.22 -16.01 -6.04
N LYS A 275 -5.67 -16.94 -5.25
CA LYS A 275 -6.39 -17.79 -4.30
C LYS A 275 -6.11 -17.35 -2.88
N SER A 276 -7.14 -17.37 -2.04
CA SER A 276 -6.98 -17.12 -0.62
C SER A 276 -6.83 -18.42 0.14
N TYR A 277 -5.86 -18.47 1.04
CA TYR A 277 -5.59 -19.59 1.93
C TYR A 277 -5.86 -19.13 3.35
N THR A 278 -6.84 -19.74 4.02
CA THR A 278 -7.23 -19.39 5.38
C THR A 278 -6.93 -20.55 6.30
N LEU A 279 -6.12 -20.29 7.32
CA LEU A 279 -5.78 -21.26 8.35
C LEU A 279 -6.33 -20.78 9.69
N HIS A 280 -7.04 -21.67 10.39
CA HIS A 280 -7.42 -21.48 11.78
C HIS A 280 -6.54 -22.37 12.66
N ILE A 281 -5.83 -21.74 13.59
CA ILE A 281 -4.94 -22.39 14.53
C ILE A 281 -5.59 -22.32 15.91
N ASN A 282 -6.03 -23.48 16.40
CA ASN A 282 -6.60 -23.58 17.73
C ASN A 282 -5.50 -23.87 18.75
N LYS A 283 -5.29 -22.95 19.70
CA LYS A 283 -4.19 -23.08 20.67
C LYS A 283 -4.49 -24.08 21.78
N LYS A 284 -5.77 -24.36 22.07
CA LYS A 284 -6.15 -25.28 23.16
C LYS A 284 -5.90 -26.74 22.82
N ASN A 285 -6.26 -27.16 21.60
CA ASN A 285 -6.11 -28.55 21.15
C ASN A 285 -4.98 -28.75 20.13
N LYS A 286 -4.25 -27.68 19.79
CA LYS A 286 -3.17 -27.67 18.78
C LYS A 286 -3.61 -28.12 17.38
N SER A 287 -4.90 -28.02 17.06
CA SER A 287 -5.39 -28.34 15.72
C SER A 287 -5.18 -27.16 14.76
N VAL A 288 -4.71 -27.47 13.55
CA VAL A 288 -4.64 -26.52 12.44
C VAL A 288 -5.57 -27.02 11.34
N ILE A 289 -6.50 -26.17 10.92
CA ILE A 289 -7.46 -26.48 9.86
C ILE A 289 -7.40 -25.44 8.75
N GLU A 290 -7.51 -25.90 7.51
CA GLU A 290 -7.71 -25.02 6.36
C GLU A 290 -9.21 -24.79 6.15
N LEU A 291 -9.56 -23.54 5.85
CA LEU A 291 -10.91 -23.08 5.52
C LEU A 291 -10.92 -22.63 4.04
N PRO A 292 -11.17 -23.54 3.08
CA PRO A 292 -10.96 -23.26 1.65
C PRO A 292 -11.89 -22.19 1.07
N LEU A 293 -13.07 -21.99 1.67
CA LEU A 293 -14.02 -20.94 1.28
C LEU A 293 -13.84 -19.66 2.12
N GLY A 294 -12.73 -19.57 2.86
CA GLY A 294 -12.51 -18.52 3.86
C GLY A 294 -13.35 -18.74 5.12
N LEU A 295 -13.47 -17.67 5.93
CA LEU A 295 -14.16 -17.76 7.21
C LEU A 295 -15.67 -18.02 7.06
N GLY A 296 -16.31 -17.60 5.96
CA GLY A 296 -17.63 -18.11 5.55
C GLY A 296 -18.77 -18.09 6.59
N GLY A 297 -18.68 -17.29 7.65
CA GLY A 297 -19.62 -17.32 8.78
C GLY A 297 -19.17 -18.16 9.99
N GLU A 298 -18.13 -18.98 9.84
CA GLU A 298 -17.45 -19.67 10.93
C GLU A 298 -16.48 -18.71 11.63
N TYR A 299 -16.86 -18.30 12.84
CA TYR A 299 -16.10 -17.34 13.62
C TYR A 299 -15.51 -18.04 14.85
N PRO A 300 -14.20 -18.31 14.87
CA PRO A 300 -13.56 -18.69 16.12
C PRO A 300 -13.63 -17.50 17.07
N ALA A 301 -14.65 -17.48 17.94
CA ALA A 301 -14.77 -16.49 18.99
C ALA A 301 -13.48 -16.49 19.82
N ASN A 302 -12.99 -15.30 20.18
CA ASN A 302 -11.70 -15.11 20.87
C ASN A 302 -10.45 -15.45 20.04
N SER A 303 -10.46 -15.16 18.73
CA SER A 303 -9.25 -15.24 17.90
C SER A 303 -8.67 -13.88 17.53
N TYR A 304 -7.36 -13.82 17.36
CA TYR A 304 -6.71 -12.78 16.56
C TYR A 304 -6.79 -13.16 15.08
N TYR A 305 -6.86 -12.18 14.18
CA TYR A 305 -6.98 -12.43 12.74
C TYR A 305 -6.00 -11.57 11.96
N ILE A 306 -5.13 -12.21 11.19
CA ILE A 306 -4.21 -11.55 10.26
C ILE A 306 -4.68 -11.85 8.84
N ALA A 307 -5.05 -10.78 8.13
CA ALA A 307 -5.43 -10.76 6.73
C ALA A 307 -4.27 -10.18 5.91
N ASP A 308 -3.37 -11.05 5.41
CA ASP A 308 -2.28 -10.64 4.51
C ASP A 308 -2.77 -10.59 3.06
N SER A 309 -2.91 -9.37 2.56
CA SER A 309 -3.26 -9.06 1.18
C SER A 309 -4.61 -9.64 0.74
N VAL A 310 -5.54 -9.88 1.68
CA VAL A 310 -6.90 -10.40 1.44
C VAL A 310 -7.95 -9.41 1.96
N ILE A 311 -9.20 -9.50 1.47
CA ILE A 311 -10.34 -8.80 2.07
C ILE A 311 -10.59 -9.46 3.43
N PRO A 312 -10.48 -8.73 4.56
CA PRO A 312 -10.83 -9.30 5.84
C PRO A 312 -12.29 -9.69 5.86
N SER A 313 -12.61 -10.89 6.35
CA SER A 313 -14.00 -11.22 6.64
C SER A 313 -14.51 -10.36 7.79
N LEU A 314 -15.74 -9.84 7.69
CA LEU A 314 -16.39 -9.10 8.78
C LEU A 314 -16.79 -10.08 9.88
N CYS A 315 -15.87 -10.36 10.80
CA CYS A 315 -16.01 -11.36 11.84
C CYS A 315 -15.75 -10.78 13.24
N LYS A 316 -16.35 -11.40 14.27
CA LYS A 316 -16.08 -11.05 15.66
C LYS A 316 -14.76 -11.68 16.10
N THR A 317 -13.69 -10.88 16.11
CA THR A 317 -12.35 -11.24 16.57
C THR A 317 -11.97 -10.45 17.83
N ILE A 318 -10.91 -10.87 18.53
CA ILE A 318 -10.24 -10.03 19.53
C ILE A 318 -9.71 -8.76 18.85
N PHE A 319 -8.99 -8.97 17.73
CA PHE A 319 -8.44 -7.90 16.92
C PHE A 319 -8.14 -8.40 15.51
N THR A 320 -8.44 -7.59 14.50
CA THR A 320 -8.14 -7.88 13.08
C THR A 320 -7.03 -6.97 12.55
N PHE A 321 -5.99 -7.57 11.96
CA PHE A 321 -4.92 -6.88 11.26
C PHE A 321 -5.07 -7.11 9.76
N LEU A 322 -5.37 -6.05 9.02
CA LEU A 322 -5.24 -6.07 7.56
C LEU A 322 -3.83 -5.61 7.20
N VAL A 323 -3.08 -6.42 6.46
CA VAL A 323 -1.74 -6.07 5.95
C VAL A 323 -1.83 -5.98 4.44
N THR A 324 -1.63 -4.80 3.84
CA THR A 324 -1.92 -4.59 2.41
C THR A 324 -1.06 -3.52 1.75
N THR A 325 -1.10 -3.45 0.42
CA THR A 325 -0.70 -2.26 -0.35
C THR A 325 -1.89 -1.29 -0.46
N PRO A 326 -1.66 0.01 -0.79
CA PRO A 326 -2.75 1.00 -0.88
C PRO A 326 -3.87 0.67 -1.88
N LYS A 327 -3.61 -0.21 -2.86
CA LYS A 327 -4.55 -0.51 -3.94
C LYS A 327 -5.26 -1.83 -3.74
N SER A 328 -6.13 -1.90 -2.75
CA SER A 328 -7.02 -3.04 -2.68
C SER A 328 -8.44 -2.51 -2.67
N ASP A 329 -9.26 -2.81 -3.69
CA ASP A 329 -10.73 -2.67 -3.64
C ASP A 329 -11.32 -3.36 -2.37
N ARG A 330 -10.47 -4.20 -1.78
CA ARG A 330 -10.56 -4.89 -0.50
C ARG A 330 -10.60 -3.98 0.74
N TRP A 331 -10.07 -2.77 0.62
CA TRP A 331 -9.94 -1.74 1.65
C TRP A 331 -11.26 -1.01 1.92
N GLU A 332 -12.06 -0.75 0.89
CA GLU A 332 -13.25 0.11 0.99
C GLU A 332 -14.35 -0.49 1.90
N GLN A 333 -14.48 -1.82 1.92
CA GLN A 333 -15.46 -2.49 2.79
C GLN A 333 -14.99 -2.57 4.25
N PHE A 334 -13.68 -2.77 4.48
CA PHE A 334 -13.10 -2.80 5.82
C PHE A 334 -12.99 -1.38 6.42
N ILE A 335 -12.77 -0.34 5.62
CA ILE A 335 -12.79 1.06 6.08
C ILE A 335 -14.12 1.45 6.71
N LYS A 336 -15.25 0.86 6.28
CA LYS A 336 -16.57 1.17 6.85
C LYS A 336 -16.63 0.87 8.36
N THR A 337 -15.77 0.00 8.88
CA THR A 337 -15.62 -0.25 10.32
C THR A 337 -14.66 0.73 11.02
N HIS A 338 -14.20 1.78 10.32
CA HIS A 338 -13.27 2.81 10.77
C HIS A 338 -11.99 2.29 11.47
N PRO A 339 -11.27 1.31 10.88
CA PRO A 339 -10.00 0.84 11.43
C PRO A 339 -8.93 1.93 11.36
N ARG A 340 -8.03 1.97 12.35
CA ARG A 340 -6.87 2.87 12.33
C ARG A 340 -5.85 2.39 11.30
N ASN A 341 -5.25 3.34 10.58
CA ASN A 341 -4.24 3.06 9.57
C ASN A 341 -2.83 3.31 10.11
N TYR A 342 -1.93 2.40 9.77
CA TYR A 342 -0.50 2.46 10.03
C TYR A 342 0.27 2.24 8.74
N TYR A 343 1.41 2.91 8.61
CA TYR A 343 2.24 2.86 7.41
C TYR A 343 3.59 2.22 7.74
N ALA A 344 3.87 1.08 7.11
CA ALA A 344 5.11 0.34 7.30
C ALA A 344 6.25 0.99 6.50
N PRO A 345 7.40 1.31 7.12
CA PRO A 345 8.51 1.94 6.43
C PRO A 345 9.21 0.98 5.47
N ILE A 346 9.83 1.55 4.44
CA ILE A 346 10.83 0.87 3.61
C ILE A 346 12.03 0.40 4.45
N TRP A 347 12.95 -0.35 3.85
CA TRP A 347 14.14 -0.79 4.57
C TRP A 347 15.19 0.32 4.59
N THR A 348 16.09 0.29 5.55
CA THR A 348 17.33 1.07 5.49
C THR A 348 18.39 0.32 4.69
N GLU A 349 19.41 1.03 4.21
CA GLU A 349 20.55 0.37 3.57
C GLU A 349 21.24 -0.62 4.52
N GLU A 350 21.40 -0.25 5.79
CA GLU A 350 21.97 -1.11 6.83
C GLU A 350 21.20 -2.43 6.98
N GLU A 351 19.86 -2.39 6.92
CA GLU A 351 19.01 -3.58 6.98
C GLU A 351 19.22 -4.49 5.76
N ILE A 352 19.31 -3.92 4.56
CA ILE A 352 19.60 -4.67 3.32
C ILE A 352 20.99 -5.32 3.41
N TRP A 353 22.00 -4.55 3.76
CA TRP A 353 23.38 -5.06 3.90
C TRP A 353 23.50 -6.10 5.00
N SER A 354 22.75 -5.96 6.09
CA SER A 354 22.70 -6.96 7.15
C SER A 354 22.17 -8.29 6.63
N VAL A 355 21.03 -8.29 5.93
CA VAL A 355 20.48 -9.52 5.36
C VAL A 355 21.39 -10.14 4.31
N TRP A 356 21.98 -9.32 3.42
CA TRP A 356 22.91 -9.81 2.41
C TRP A 356 24.17 -10.42 3.04
N ASN A 357 24.76 -9.77 4.05
CA ASN A 357 25.98 -10.23 4.71
C ASN A 357 25.80 -11.54 5.49
N TRP A 358 24.64 -11.72 6.13
CA TRP A 358 24.37 -12.83 7.04
C TRP A 358 23.68 -14.03 6.38
N ASN A 359 23.44 -13.97 5.08
CA ASN A 359 22.77 -15.01 4.33
C ASN A 359 23.64 -15.45 3.14
N ASP A 360 24.34 -16.58 3.32
CA ASP A 360 25.23 -17.15 2.31
C ASP A 360 24.51 -17.43 0.99
N TYR A 361 23.21 -17.75 1.03
CA TYR A 361 22.44 -17.96 -0.20
C TYR A 361 22.36 -16.67 -1.03
N TYR A 362 22.16 -15.50 -0.42
CA TYR A 362 22.16 -14.23 -1.15
C TYR A 362 23.57 -13.82 -1.57
N LYS A 363 24.55 -13.91 -0.67
CA LYS A 363 25.92 -13.52 -0.93
C LYS A 363 26.56 -14.29 -2.09
N ASN A 364 26.22 -15.58 -2.23
CA ASN A 364 26.71 -16.42 -3.33
C ASN A 364 25.98 -16.19 -4.66
N LYS A 365 24.76 -15.63 -4.64
CA LYS A 365 23.93 -15.43 -5.84
C LYS A 365 23.97 -14.00 -6.38
N ILE A 366 24.18 -13.03 -5.52
CA ILE A 366 24.01 -11.61 -5.83
C ILE A 366 25.33 -10.90 -5.48
N PRO A 367 26.11 -10.49 -6.49
CA PRO A 367 27.34 -9.72 -6.26
C PRO A 367 27.06 -8.44 -5.47
N GLU A 368 28.01 -8.00 -4.64
CA GLU A 368 27.89 -6.77 -3.85
C GLU A 368 27.59 -5.55 -4.73
N THR A 369 28.26 -5.44 -5.88
CA THR A 369 28.04 -4.36 -6.86
C THR A 369 26.59 -4.31 -7.33
N ARG A 370 25.98 -5.48 -7.54
CA ARG A 370 24.60 -5.58 -7.98
C ARG A 370 23.60 -5.14 -6.92
N VAL A 371 23.86 -5.46 -5.66
CA VAL A 371 23.05 -4.96 -4.53
C VAL A 371 23.06 -3.44 -4.49
N ARG A 372 24.24 -2.84 -4.64
CA ARG A 372 24.42 -1.38 -4.65
C ARG A 372 23.66 -0.71 -5.79
N GLU A 373 23.80 -1.21 -7.02
CA GLU A 373 23.06 -0.71 -8.18
C GLU A 373 21.53 -0.72 -7.95
N LEU A 374 21.01 -1.82 -7.38
CA LEU A 374 19.57 -1.97 -7.15
C LEU A 374 19.05 -1.03 -6.06
N ILE A 375 19.84 -0.80 -4.99
CA ILE A 375 19.53 0.19 -3.95
C ILE A 375 19.54 1.60 -4.54
N GLU A 376 20.60 1.96 -5.28
CA GLU A 376 20.75 3.30 -5.86
C GLU A 376 19.61 3.62 -6.84
N ARG A 377 19.18 2.64 -7.64
CA ARG A 377 18.13 2.84 -8.63
C ARG A 377 16.72 2.75 -8.05
N TRP A 378 16.41 1.73 -7.25
CA TRP A 378 15.03 1.42 -6.85
C TRP A 378 14.73 1.70 -5.37
N GLY A 379 15.73 2.16 -4.62
CA GLY A 379 15.67 2.28 -3.17
C GLY A 379 15.75 0.93 -2.46
N CYS A 380 15.69 0.96 -1.13
CA CYS A 380 15.82 -0.20 -0.27
C CYS A 380 14.54 -1.06 -0.23
N ILE A 381 14.24 -1.72 -1.35
CA ILE A 381 13.11 -2.65 -1.51
C ILE A 381 13.64 -4.10 -1.56
N PRO A 382 13.46 -4.91 -0.49
CA PRO A 382 13.99 -6.27 -0.43
C PRO A 382 13.58 -7.17 -1.59
N ARG A 383 12.34 -7.05 -2.09
CA ARG A 383 11.91 -7.84 -3.25
C ARG A 383 12.76 -7.54 -4.48
N ARG A 384 13.12 -6.26 -4.71
CA ARG A 384 14.01 -5.85 -5.82
C ARG A 384 15.42 -6.38 -5.63
N VAL A 385 15.93 -6.31 -4.41
CA VAL A 385 17.31 -6.70 -4.10
C VAL A 385 17.50 -8.22 -4.04
N PHE A 386 16.56 -8.98 -3.47
CA PHE A 386 16.77 -10.39 -3.13
C PHE A 386 15.96 -11.39 -3.95
N VAL A 387 14.88 -10.94 -4.61
CA VAL A 387 13.98 -11.82 -5.38
C VAL A 387 14.06 -11.53 -6.87
N GLU A 388 13.97 -10.25 -7.24
CA GLU A 388 13.90 -9.77 -8.63
C GLU A 388 15.24 -9.19 -9.10
N TYR A 389 16.35 -9.59 -8.49
CA TYR A 389 17.69 -9.00 -8.71
C TYR A 389 18.21 -9.14 -10.16
N ASN A 390 17.67 -10.09 -10.93
CA ASN A 390 17.95 -10.30 -12.34
C ASN A 390 16.76 -9.95 -13.26
N ASP A 391 15.62 -9.54 -12.70
CA ASP A 391 14.36 -9.27 -13.40
C ASP A 391 13.92 -7.83 -13.11
N GLU A 392 14.78 -6.88 -13.50
CA GLU A 392 14.48 -5.47 -13.35
C GLU A 392 13.30 -5.07 -14.25
N PRO A 393 12.40 -4.22 -13.76
CA PRO A 393 11.31 -3.72 -14.57
C PRO A 393 11.85 -2.71 -15.59
N ASP A 394 11.31 -2.74 -16.79
CA ASP A 394 11.58 -1.73 -17.82
C ASP A 394 11.08 -0.35 -17.33
N LEU A 395 12.03 0.58 -17.14
CA LEU A 395 11.75 1.92 -16.62
C LEU A 395 10.85 2.73 -17.55
N ASP A 396 11.08 2.70 -18.88
CA ASP A 396 10.26 3.44 -19.83
C ASP A 396 8.82 2.91 -19.84
N ARG A 397 8.65 1.60 -19.69
CA ARG A 397 7.34 0.97 -19.52
C ARG A 397 6.68 1.36 -18.20
N LEU A 398 7.43 1.48 -17.11
CA LEU A 398 6.89 1.95 -15.82
C LEU A 398 6.42 3.40 -15.92
N LEU A 399 7.26 4.28 -16.48
CA LEU A 399 6.96 5.71 -16.65
C LEU A 399 5.73 5.93 -17.52
N SER A 400 5.62 5.21 -18.64
CA SER A 400 4.49 5.34 -19.56
C SER A 400 3.15 4.88 -19.00
N ARG A 401 3.16 3.95 -18.04
CA ARG A 401 1.94 3.40 -17.40
C ARG A 401 1.65 3.98 -16.03
N CYS A 402 2.58 4.72 -15.44
CA CYS A 402 2.40 5.34 -14.15
C CYS A 402 1.80 6.74 -14.32
N ASN A 403 0.54 6.92 -13.93
CA ASN A 403 -0.06 8.24 -13.75
C ASN A 403 0.20 8.73 -12.31
N ILE A 404 1.34 9.38 -12.09
CA ILE A 404 1.74 9.86 -10.76
C ILE A 404 0.78 10.94 -10.26
N HIS A 405 0.29 11.79 -11.16
CA HIS A 405 -0.59 12.87 -10.78
C HIS A 405 -1.91 12.34 -10.21
N GLU A 406 -2.59 11.44 -10.93
CA GLU A 406 -3.79 10.77 -10.42
C GLU A 406 -3.51 10.00 -9.12
N TYR A 407 -2.34 9.36 -9.05
CA TYR A 407 -1.89 8.67 -7.86
C TYR A 407 -1.77 9.59 -6.64
N LEU A 408 -1.12 10.75 -6.76
CA LEU A 408 -0.97 11.71 -5.66
C LEU A 408 -2.32 12.33 -5.27
N GLN A 409 -3.15 12.67 -6.27
CA GLN A 409 -4.48 13.24 -6.04
C GLN A 409 -5.42 12.30 -5.28
N ASN A 410 -5.35 11.00 -5.56
CA ASN A 410 -6.23 10.04 -4.92
C ASN A 410 -5.61 9.42 -3.65
N ASP A 411 -4.69 10.11 -2.97
CA ASP A 411 -3.95 9.65 -1.77
C ASP A 411 -3.33 8.25 -1.94
N GLY A 412 -2.81 7.99 -3.15
CA GLY A 412 -2.22 6.72 -3.55
C GLY A 412 -3.21 5.57 -3.73
N THR A 413 -4.52 5.82 -3.71
CA THR A 413 -5.47 4.85 -4.27
C THR A 413 -5.14 4.70 -5.76
N GLY A 414 -4.95 3.45 -6.20
CA GLY A 414 -4.43 3.16 -7.55
C GLY A 414 -2.94 2.84 -7.63
N LEU A 415 -2.20 2.75 -6.50
CA LEU A 415 -0.82 2.25 -6.42
C LEU A 415 -0.73 0.84 -7.01
N HIS A 416 -0.48 0.74 -8.31
CA HIS A 416 -0.38 -0.55 -8.97
C HIS A 416 0.99 -1.14 -8.61
N ASP A 417 1.01 -2.30 -7.96
CA ASP A 417 2.25 -3.01 -7.59
C ASP A 417 3.22 -3.14 -8.78
N ASN A 418 2.67 -3.37 -9.98
CA ASN A 418 3.45 -3.47 -11.22
C ASN A 418 3.91 -2.13 -11.83
N TYR A 419 3.42 -0.97 -11.38
CA TYR A 419 3.77 0.34 -11.94
C TYR A 419 4.19 1.33 -10.85
N SER A 420 3.27 2.17 -10.36
CA SER A 420 3.55 3.28 -9.44
C SER A 420 4.31 2.85 -8.18
N GLY A 421 4.04 1.65 -7.67
CA GLY A 421 4.72 1.15 -6.47
C GLY A 421 6.17 0.70 -6.65
N ASN A 422 6.66 0.76 -7.87
CA ASN A 422 8.07 0.54 -8.17
C ASN A 422 8.85 1.85 -8.25
N ILE A 423 8.16 2.99 -8.39
CA ILE A 423 8.78 4.29 -8.62
C ILE A 423 8.46 5.31 -7.53
N ILE A 424 7.38 5.12 -6.77
CA ILE A 424 7.02 5.92 -5.60
C ILE A 424 6.90 5.02 -4.37
N HIS A 425 7.53 5.44 -3.28
CA HIS A 425 7.51 4.77 -1.98
C HIS A 425 6.67 5.55 -0.96
N ILE A 426 6.13 4.81 0.00
CA ILE A 426 5.40 5.33 1.16
C ILE A 426 6.40 5.52 2.30
N ILE A 427 6.51 6.75 2.79
CA ILE A 427 7.38 7.11 3.91
C ILE A 427 6.49 7.49 5.10
N PRO A 428 6.47 6.69 6.18
CA PRO A 428 5.67 7.01 7.35
C PRO A 428 6.28 8.15 8.17
N ASN A 429 5.44 8.84 8.93
CA ASN A 429 5.90 9.70 10.00
C ASN A 429 6.36 8.88 11.23
N TYR A 430 6.88 9.55 12.26
CA TYR A 430 7.45 8.91 13.46
C TYR A 430 6.49 7.96 14.20
N ASP A 431 5.18 8.25 14.21
CA ASP A 431 4.17 7.41 14.89
C ASP A 431 3.45 6.43 13.95
N PHE A 432 3.89 6.34 12.69
CA PHE A 432 3.36 5.49 11.63
C PHE A 432 1.90 5.77 11.21
N THR A 433 1.23 6.79 11.75
CA THR A 433 -0.20 7.05 11.45
C THR A 433 -0.42 7.99 10.26
N LYS A 434 0.64 8.70 9.84
CA LYS A 434 0.65 9.55 8.64
C LYS A 434 1.71 9.04 7.67
N LYS A 435 1.57 9.46 6.41
CA LYS A 435 2.48 9.09 5.32
C LYS A 435 2.78 10.27 4.43
N GLU A 436 3.91 10.16 3.76
CA GLU A 436 4.31 10.95 2.61
C GLU A 436 4.67 10.01 1.46
N TYR A 437 4.64 10.55 0.25
CA TYR A 437 5.06 9.84 -0.94
C TYR A 437 6.38 10.42 -1.42
N ALA A 438 7.35 9.56 -1.72
CA ALA A 438 8.66 9.96 -2.22
C ALA A 438 9.05 9.13 -3.45
N PRO A 439 9.72 9.70 -4.46
CA PRO A 439 10.34 8.91 -5.52
C PRO A 439 11.29 7.85 -4.95
N ALA A 440 11.39 6.73 -5.66
CA ALA A 440 12.18 5.58 -5.23
C ALA A 440 13.67 5.90 -5.08
N SER A 441 14.19 6.80 -5.91
CA SER A 441 15.57 7.27 -5.90
C SER A 441 15.71 8.60 -6.64
N ASN A 442 16.90 9.20 -6.58
CA ASN A 442 17.26 10.35 -7.40
C ASN A 442 17.24 10.03 -8.90
N GLU A 443 17.63 8.81 -9.30
CA GLU A 443 17.58 8.37 -10.71
C GLU A 443 16.13 8.32 -11.20
N ILE A 444 15.24 7.71 -10.42
CA ILE A 444 13.81 7.62 -10.75
C ILE A 444 13.16 9.01 -10.74
N SER A 445 13.53 9.88 -9.81
CA SER A 445 13.07 11.28 -9.78
C SER A 445 13.43 12.02 -11.08
N LYS A 446 14.69 11.89 -11.54
CA LYS A 446 15.14 12.45 -12.83
C LYS A 446 14.41 11.84 -14.02
N ALA A 447 14.19 10.53 -14.01
CA ALA A 447 13.50 9.83 -15.10
C ALA A 447 12.03 10.27 -15.21
N LEU A 448 11.35 10.38 -14.07
CA LEU A 448 9.99 10.92 -13.97
C LEU A 448 9.92 12.35 -14.48
N TYR A 449 10.84 13.19 -14.05
CA TYR A 449 10.92 14.56 -14.51
C TYR A 449 11.07 14.61 -16.04
N ASN A 450 12.04 13.90 -16.60
CA ASN A 450 12.31 13.90 -18.04
C ASN A 450 11.11 13.37 -18.84
N TYR A 451 10.40 12.36 -18.32
CA TYR A 451 9.20 11.83 -18.95
C TYR A 451 8.08 12.86 -18.99
N TYR A 452 7.71 13.45 -17.84
CA TYR A 452 6.59 14.40 -17.81
C TYR A 452 6.94 15.76 -18.41
N ALA A 453 8.20 16.20 -18.36
CA ALA A 453 8.62 17.44 -19.04
C ALA A 453 8.42 17.35 -20.57
N LYS A 454 8.65 16.16 -21.16
CA LYS A 454 8.46 15.91 -22.59
C LYS A 454 6.99 15.73 -22.98
N ASN A 455 6.19 15.11 -22.11
CA ASN A 455 4.82 14.69 -22.45
C ASN A 455 3.74 15.65 -21.91
N THR A 456 3.91 16.22 -20.72
CA THR A 456 2.87 17.04 -20.06
C THR A 456 3.44 18.05 -19.04
N ARG A 457 3.77 19.26 -19.51
CA ARG A 457 4.34 20.36 -18.70
C ARG A 457 3.46 20.78 -17.51
N GLU A 458 2.14 20.74 -17.64
CA GLU A 458 1.24 21.07 -16.53
C GLU A 458 1.22 19.98 -15.45
N THR A 459 1.26 18.71 -15.86
CA THR A 459 1.24 17.57 -14.93
C THR A 459 2.48 17.55 -14.05
N ILE A 460 3.65 17.86 -14.59
CA ILE A 460 4.88 17.91 -13.78
C ILE A 460 4.88 19.05 -12.77
N ILE A 461 4.33 20.22 -13.11
CA ILE A 461 4.16 21.32 -12.15
C ILE A 461 3.24 20.88 -11.01
N LYS A 462 2.12 20.19 -11.33
CA LYS A 462 1.21 19.64 -10.32
C LYS A 462 1.88 18.59 -9.44
N ILE A 463 2.68 17.69 -10.02
CA ILE A 463 3.46 16.68 -9.27
C ILE A 463 4.47 17.34 -8.32
N ILE A 464 5.24 18.32 -8.80
CA ILE A 464 6.19 19.06 -7.96
C ILE A 464 5.44 19.76 -6.83
N ARG A 465 4.27 20.37 -7.11
CA ARG A 465 3.42 21.01 -6.10
C ARG A 465 2.97 20.02 -5.03
N ASP A 466 2.55 18.81 -5.41
CA ASP A 466 2.11 17.79 -4.46
C ASP A 466 3.26 17.25 -3.59
N PHE A 467 4.46 17.05 -4.14
CA PHE A 467 5.63 16.71 -3.34
C PHE A 467 6.10 17.85 -2.42
N ALA A 468 6.00 19.11 -2.88
CA ALA A 468 6.36 20.25 -2.06
C ALA A 468 5.34 20.48 -0.92
N ARG A 469 4.05 20.19 -1.15
CA ARG A 469 3.01 20.22 -0.11
C ARG A 469 3.36 19.32 1.08
N THR A 470 4.02 18.18 0.84
CA THR A 470 4.42 17.28 1.94
C THR A 470 5.66 17.74 2.71
N ALA A 471 6.51 18.60 2.13
CA ALA A 471 7.82 18.91 2.73
C ALA A 471 7.77 19.80 3.98
N GLY A 472 6.69 20.56 4.20
CA GLY A 472 6.45 21.26 5.48
C GLY A 472 7.59 22.16 5.96
N GLY A 473 8.39 22.77 5.07
CA GLY A 473 9.59 23.55 5.44
C GLY A 473 10.90 22.84 5.09
N GLY A 474 12.02 23.33 5.63
CA GLY A 474 13.35 22.74 5.43
C GLY A 474 14.43 23.71 4.97
N ASP A 475 15.63 23.16 4.74
CA ASP A 475 16.79 23.92 4.26
C ASP A 475 16.85 23.91 2.72
N PHE A 476 16.80 25.10 2.12
CA PHE A 476 16.83 25.26 0.67
C PHE A 476 18.05 26.07 0.24
N LYS A 477 18.61 25.71 -0.90
CA LYS A 477 19.61 26.54 -1.57
C LYS A 477 18.89 27.63 -2.36
N VAL A 478 19.31 28.87 -2.18
CA VAL A 478 18.82 30.00 -2.96
C VAL A 478 19.97 30.79 -3.54
N ARG A 479 19.75 31.39 -4.69
CA ARG A 479 20.67 32.32 -5.31
C ARG A 479 19.90 33.45 -5.96
N ARG A 480 20.55 34.61 -6.10
CA ARG A 480 19.97 35.72 -6.86
C ARG A 480 19.98 35.38 -8.35
N LEU A 481 18.90 35.73 -9.03
CA LEU A 481 18.81 35.58 -10.49
C LEU A 481 19.53 36.75 -11.19
N THR A 482 20.34 36.43 -12.18
CA THR A 482 21.08 37.38 -13.03
C THR A 482 20.59 37.31 -14.48
N GLU A 483 20.91 38.32 -15.28
CA GLU A 483 20.57 38.33 -16.70
C GLU A 483 21.38 37.27 -17.47
N LYS A 484 20.80 36.72 -18.54
CA LYS A 484 21.37 35.59 -19.30
C LYS A 484 22.76 35.86 -19.91
N ASN A 485 23.12 37.13 -20.11
CA ASN A 485 24.40 37.55 -20.70
C ASN A 485 25.38 38.12 -19.68
N ASP A 486 25.01 38.15 -18.40
CA ASP A 486 25.86 38.69 -17.36
C ASP A 486 26.77 37.58 -16.85
N ASN A 487 28.06 37.65 -17.16
CA ASN A 487 29.08 36.63 -16.79
C ASN A 487 29.37 36.62 -15.28
N LEU A 488 28.69 37.44 -14.48
CA LEU A 488 28.63 37.29 -13.03
C LEU A 488 27.67 36.15 -12.68
N PHE A 489 28.15 34.91 -12.78
CA PHE A 489 27.59 33.87 -11.93
C PHE A 489 27.87 34.30 -10.49
N SER A 490 26.84 34.75 -9.76
CA SER A 490 26.99 34.90 -8.31
C SER A 490 27.14 33.49 -7.75
N GLU A 491 28.38 33.07 -7.49
CA GLU A 491 28.69 31.83 -6.77
C GLU A 491 28.14 31.85 -5.33
N GLU A 492 27.68 33.00 -4.85
CA GLU A 492 27.01 33.19 -3.56
C GLU A 492 25.65 32.49 -3.55
N THR A 493 25.68 31.20 -3.23
CA THR A 493 24.49 30.44 -2.84
C THR A 493 24.28 30.62 -1.35
N GLU A 494 23.09 31.07 -0.96
CA GLU A 494 22.70 31.20 0.44
C GLU A 494 21.79 30.03 0.85
N ALA A 495 21.79 29.71 2.14
CA ALA A 495 20.83 28.77 2.72
C ALA A 495 19.59 29.55 3.18
N LEU A 496 18.43 29.22 2.61
CA LEU A 496 17.13 29.70 3.05
C LEU A 496 16.50 28.63 3.94
N GLN A 497 16.35 28.94 5.23
CA GLN A 497 15.58 28.10 6.16
C GLN A 497 14.10 28.44 6.09
N LEU A 498 13.31 27.49 5.60
CA LEU A 498 11.86 27.56 5.58
C LEU A 498 11.29 26.90 6.86
N ARG A 499 10.49 27.66 7.60
CA ARG A 499 9.79 27.26 8.81
C ARG A 499 8.69 26.30 8.45
N GLU A 500 8.45 25.35 9.34
CA GLU A 500 7.31 24.47 9.23
C GLU A 500 6.01 25.23 9.55
N LEU A 501 5.29 25.60 8.49
CA LEU A 501 3.99 26.26 8.55
C LEU A 501 2.90 25.30 8.07
N LYS A 502 1.69 25.50 8.58
CA LYS A 502 0.51 24.75 8.12
C LYS A 502 0.11 25.23 6.72
N ILE A 503 -0.52 24.35 5.95
CA ILE A 503 -1.08 24.70 4.65
C ILE A 503 -2.47 25.31 4.84
N ASN A 504 -2.72 26.43 4.15
CA ASN A 504 -4.04 27.03 3.99
C ASN A 504 -4.41 27.03 2.50
N GLN A 505 -5.50 26.38 2.14
CA GLN A 505 -6.03 26.44 0.78
C GLN A 505 -7.03 27.59 0.68
N PHE A 506 -6.92 28.42 -0.35
CA PHE A 506 -7.80 29.58 -0.52
C PHE A 506 -8.43 29.67 -1.91
N HIS A 507 -9.71 30.03 -1.94
CA HIS A 507 -10.42 30.40 -3.16
C HIS A 507 -10.40 31.91 -3.40
N ASP A 508 -10.51 32.70 -2.32
CA ASP A 508 -10.54 34.15 -2.36
C ASP A 508 -9.31 34.73 -1.64
N ILE A 509 -8.80 35.86 -2.12
CA ILE A 509 -7.66 36.58 -1.54
C ILE A 509 -7.92 36.92 -0.07
N ARG A 510 -9.19 37.12 0.30
CA ARG A 510 -9.59 37.41 1.68
C ARG A 510 -9.24 36.29 2.65
N ASP A 511 -9.17 35.04 2.17
CA ASP A 511 -8.91 33.85 2.98
C ASP A 511 -7.41 33.63 3.25
N ILE A 512 -6.53 34.42 2.62
CA ILE A 512 -5.09 34.42 2.90
C ILE A 512 -4.86 34.80 4.37
N ALA A 513 -4.16 33.92 5.09
CA ALA A 513 -3.85 34.03 6.51
C ALA A 513 -2.34 34.11 6.76
N SER A 514 -1.96 34.90 7.76
CA SER A 514 -0.58 34.94 8.29
C SER A 514 -0.21 33.60 8.96
N ASP A 515 1.07 33.24 8.93
CA ASP A 515 1.62 31.99 9.49
C ASP A 515 1.15 30.68 8.80
N TYR A 516 0.71 30.78 7.53
CA TYR A 516 0.40 29.62 6.68
C TYR A 516 1.14 29.68 5.34
N TYR A 517 1.39 28.50 4.77
CA TYR A 517 1.59 28.37 3.33
C TYR A 517 0.22 28.47 2.64
N ASN A 518 -0.08 29.67 2.11
CA ASN A 518 -1.34 29.93 1.42
C ASN A 518 -1.24 29.50 -0.04
N ILE A 519 -2.01 28.49 -0.43
CA ILE A 519 -2.00 27.88 -1.76
C ILE A 519 -3.36 28.11 -2.42
N PRO A 520 -3.44 28.73 -3.61
CA PRO A 520 -4.70 28.93 -4.29
C PRO A 520 -5.30 27.59 -4.75
N GLU A 521 -6.61 27.40 -4.55
CA GLU A 521 -7.32 26.18 -4.97
C GLU A 521 -7.55 26.10 -6.49
N VAL A 522 -7.58 27.25 -7.15
CA VAL A 522 -7.80 27.40 -8.58
C VAL A 522 -6.60 28.11 -9.20
N GLU A 523 -6.31 27.85 -10.48
CA GLU A 523 -5.21 28.49 -11.23
C GLU A 523 -5.47 29.99 -11.54
N ASN A 524 -6.36 30.65 -10.80
CA ASN A 524 -6.77 32.04 -10.99
C ASN A 524 -5.71 33.07 -10.53
N PHE A 525 -4.61 32.61 -9.90
CA PHE A 525 -3.43 33.40 -9.54
C PHE A 525 -2.25 33.03 -10.42
N GLU A 526 -2.23 33.60 -11.62
CA GLU A 526 -1.29 33.22 -12.69
C GLU A 526 0.20 33.55 -12.40
N SER A 527 0.52 34.13 -11.25
CA SER A 527 1.85 34.69 -10.95
C SER A 527 2.56 34.06 -9.76
N VAL A 528 1.84 33.33 -8.88
CA VAL A 528 2.40 32.68 -7.69
C VAL A 528 1.62 31.39 -7.38
N ASP A 529 2.34 30.36 -6.93
CA ASP A 529 1.80 29.08 -6.51
C ASP A 529 1.60 28.96 -4.99
N SER A 530 2.34 29.76 -4.21
CA SER A 530 2.19 29.82 -2.75
C SER A 530 2.61 31.18 -2.21
N ILE A 531 1.95 31.61 -1.12
CA ILE A 531 2.14 32.92 -0.49
C ILE A 531 2.29 32.72 1.02
N VAL A 532 3.30 33.37 1.60
CA VAL A 532 3.44 33.49 3.06
C VAL A 532 3.58 34.97 3.40
N PRO A 533 2.48 35.62 3.79
CA PRO A 533 2.53 37.01 4.22
C PRO A 533 3.14 37.09 5.62
N ILE A 534 4.00 38.10 5.83
CA ILE A 534 4.58 38.40 7.16
C ILE A 534 5.32 37.19 7.75
N TYR A 535 6.21 36.58 6.96
CA TYR A 535 7.04 35.47 7.39
C TYR A 535 7.97 35.89 8.53
N GLY A 536 7.69 35.39 9.74
CA GLY A 536 8.46 35.70 10.95
C GLY A 536 8.51 37.18 11.33
N ASN A 537 7.51 37.98 10.93
CA ASN A 537 7.47 39.44 11.07
C ASN A 537 8.60 40.19 10.33
N GLN A 538 9.18 39.61 9.28
CA GLN A 538 10.37 40.17 8.62
C GLN A 538 10.22 40.40 7.12
N ALA A 539 9.42 39.61 6.41
CA ALA A 539 9.30 39.69 4.96
C ALA A 539 8.01 39.05 4.42
N ASN A 540 7.64 39.36 3.17
CA ASN A 540 6.62 38.63 2.42
C ASN A 540 7.29 37.65 1.46
N TYR A 541 6.94 36.36 1.52
CA TYR A 541 7.50 35.33 0.64
C TYR A 541 6.46 34.87 -0.38
N LEU A 542 6.83 34.93 -1.66
CA LEU A 542 6.05 34.47 -2.79
C LEU A 542 6.82 33.35 -3.48
N TYR A 543 6.16 32.25 -3.79
CA TYR A 543 6.78 31.10 -4.46
C TYR A 543 6.08 30.83 -5.78
N GLN A 544 6.87 30.76 -6.86
CA GLN A 544 6.41 30.33 -8.17
C GLN A 544 7.20 29.09 -8.58
N MET A 545 6.49 27.97 -8.69
CA MET A 545 7.06 26.70 -9.14
C MET A 545 7.10 26.70 -10.67
N THR A 546 8.19 26.22 -11.23
CA THR A 546 8.38 26.23 -12.68
C THR A 546 9.40 25.21 -13.14
N ILE A 547 9.18 24.69 -14.35
CA ILE A 547 10.14 23.88 -15.10
C ILE A 547 10.56 24.56 -16.42
N ALA A 548 10.10 25.78 -16.63
CA ALA A 548 10.33 26.53 -17.85
C ALA A 548 11.65 27.30 -17.76
N GLU A 549 12.47 27.30 -18.81
CA GLU A 549 13.63 28.20 -18.86
C GLU A 549 13.21 29.68 -18.80
N THR A 550 12.03 29.98 -19.34
CA THR A 550 11.44 31.32 -19.33
C THR A 550 10.00 31.28 -18.82
N TYR A 551 9.70 32.16 -17.88
CA TYR A 551 8.41 32.35 -17.23
C TYR A 551 8.08 33.83 -17.22
N LYS A 552 7.00 34.23 -17.91
CA LYS A 552 6.59 35.63 -17.95
C LYS A 552 5.76 35.94 -16.71
N ILE A 553 6.27 36.82 -15.85
CA ILE A 553 5.62 37.21 -14.60
C ILE A 553 4.46 38.15 -14.93
N LYS A 554 3.23 37.71 -14.70
CA LYS A 554 2.04 38.54 -14.95
C LYS A 554 1.85 39.54 -13.82
N VAL A 555 2.13 40.81 -14.08
CA VAL A 555 2.10 41.87 -13.04
C VAL A 555 0.72 41.99 -12.38
N ASN A 556 -0.35 41.85 -13.16
CA ASN A 556 -1.73 41.92 -12.66
C ASN A 556 -2.02 40.91 -11.53
N GLY A 557 -1.39 39.73 -11.53
CA GLY A 557 -1.57 38.76 -10.46
C GLY A 557 -0.91 39.21 -9.16
N LEU A 558 0.27 39.83 -9.24
CA LEU A 558 0.98 40.38 -8.08
C LEU A 558 0.25 41.60 -7.49
N THR A 559 -0.28 42.49 -8.34
CA THR A 559 -1.03 43.67 -7.88
C THR A 559 -2.24 43.29 -7.03
N LYS A 560 -2.91 42.17 -7.31
CA LYS A 560 -4.05 41.69 -6.52
C LYS A 560 -3.67 41.33 -5.08
N LEU A 561 -2.41 40.98 -4.82
CA LEU A 561 -1.92 40.55 -3.50
C LEU A 561 -1.46 41.71 -2.62
N GLN A 562 -1.36 42.92 -3.18
CA GLN A 562 -0.78 44.09 -2.52
C GLN A 562 -1.49 44.43 -1.18
N ASN A 563 -2.80 44.22 -1.09
CA ASN A 563 -3.58 44.51 0.13
C ASN A 563 -3.44 43.45 1.23
N LYS A 564 -2.75 42.34 0.97
CA LYS A 564 -2.53 41.23 1.92
C LYS A 564 -1.07 41.06 2.34
N MET A 565 -0.17 41.70 1.61
CA MET A 565 1.23 41.79 1.99
C MET A 565 1.43 43.03 2.85
N ASP A 566 2.28 42.92 3.86
CA ASP A 566 2.72 44.10 4.58
C ASP A 566 3.69 44.86 3.67
N MET A 567 3.23 46.00 3.14
CA MET A 567 3.99 46.79 2.18
C MET A 567 5.20 47.49 2.81
N ASP A 568 5.28 47.53 4.14
CA ASP A 568 6.43 48.05 4.87
C ASP A 568 7.54 46.98 4.99
N LEU A 569 7.25 45.72 4.64
CA LEU A 569 8.21 44.62 4.64
C LEU A 569 8.73 44.30 3.23
N PRO A 570 10.00 43.85 3.10
CA PRO A 570 10.54 43.40 1.83
C PRO A 570 9.75 42.20 1.29
N THR A 571 9.54 42.17 -0.03
CA THR A 571 8.87 41.07 -0.72
C THR A 571 9.87 40.28 -1.55
N HIS A 572 9.99 38.98 -1.29
CA HIS A 572 10.85 38.07 -2.03
C HIS A 572 9.99 37.15 -2.90
N LEU A 573 10.25 37.17 -4.21
CA LEU A 573 9.69 36.22 -5.16
C LEU A 573 10.74 35.14 -5.47
N TYR A 574 10.47 33.93 -4.99
CA TYR A 574 11.31 32.77 -5.22
C TYR A 574 10.75 31.95 -6.39
N PHE A 575 11.61 31.65 -7.36
CA PHE A 575 11.34 30.63 -8.36
C PHE A 575 11.82 29.29 -7.85
N VAL A 576 10.87 28.39 -7.61
CA VAL A 576 11.14 27.04 -7.13
C VAL A 576 11.30 26.13 -8.34
N VAL A 577 12.53 25.70 -8.57
CA VAL A 577 12.90 24.80 -9.65
C VAL A 577 13.36 23.45 -9.10
N PRO A 578 13.08 22.34 -9.80
CA PRO A 578 13.60 21.05 -9.39
C PRO A 578 15.12 21.01 -9.54
N ASN A 579 15.79 20.30 -8.64
CA ASN A 579 17.24 20.08 -8.70
C ASN A 579 17.59 18.99 -9.73
N ILE A 580 17.30 19.26 -11.01
CA ILE A 580 17.45 18.34 -12.13
C ILE A 580 18.02 19.10 -13.34
N ASN A 581 18.93 18.46 -14.07
CA ASN A 581 19.56 19.00 -15.29
C ASN A 581 20.16 20.42 -15.11
N ASP A 582 20.75 20.68 -13.94
CA ASP A 582 21.37 21.96 -13.58
C ASP A 582 20.41 23.16 -13.77
N MET A 583 19.08 22.93 -13.69
CA MET A 583 18.07 23.98 -13.82
C MET A 583 18.29 25.08 -12.79
N PHE A 584 18.64 24.72 -11.55
CA PHE A 584 18.93 25.68 -10.51
C PHE A 584 20.05 26.63 -10.93
N ASP A 585 21.13 26.13 -11.54
CA ASP A 585 22.29 26.93 -11.95
C ASP A 585 22.03 27.73 -13.23
N ASN A 586 21.18 27.20 -14.12
CA ASN A 586 20.88 27.78 -15.42
C ASN A 586 19.57 28.62 -15.47
N TYR A 587 18.89 28.83 -14.35
CA TYR A 587 17.68 29.67 -14.30
C TYR A 587 18.03 31.16 -14.27
N TYR A 588 17.55 31.95 -15.22
CA TYR A 588 17.90 33.38 -15.31
C TYR A 588 16.78 34.29 -14.81
N LEU A 589 17.08 35.59 -14.72
CA LEU A 589 16.08 36.62 -14.44
C LEU A 589 14.93 36.53 -15.45
N GLN A 590 13.71 36.74 -14.95
CA GLN A 590 12.47 36.52 -15.69
C GLN A 590 11.76 37.85 -15.99
N ASP A 591 11.13 37.94 -17.17
CA ASP A 591 10.47 39.17 -17.62
C ASP A 591 9.14 39.43 -16.90
N TYR A 592 8.92 40.69 -16.50
CA TYR A 592 7.62 41.17 -16.05
C TYR A 592 6.78 41.63 -17.22
N ILE A 593 5.58 41.08 -17.36
CA ILE A 593 4.62 41.46 -18.41
C ILE A 593 3.35 42.06 -17.82
N THR A 594 2.96 43.21 -18.37
CA THR A 594 1.67 43.83 -18.14
C THR A 594 0.74 43.36 -19.25
N VAL A 595 -0.21 42.48 -18.95
CA VAL A 595 -1.23 42.09 -19.94
C VAL A 595 -2.24 43.24 -20.00
N GLU A 596 -2.15 44.08 -21.04
CA GLU A 596 -3.23 44.99 -21.39
C GLU A 596 -4.47 44.15 -21.71
N ARG A 597 -5.55 44.33 -20.95
CA ARG A 597 -6.84 43.70 -21.25
C ARG A 597 -7.32 44.22 -22.62
N LYS A 598 -7.52 43.30 -23.57
CA LYS A 598 -8.46 43.53 -24.67
C LYS A 598 -9.88 43.55 -24.14
#